data_AF-A0AAW2SEC5-F1
#
_entry.id   AF-A0AAW2SEC5-F1
#
_cell.length_a   1.000
_cell.length_b   1.000
_cell.length_c   1.000
_cell.angle_alpha   90.00
_cell.angle_beta   90.00
_cell.angle_gamma   90.00
#
_symmetry.space_group_name_H-M   'P 1'
#
loop_
_entity.id
_entity.type
_entity.pdbx_description
1 polymer ?
#
loop_
_entity_poly.entity_id
_entity_poly.type
_entity_poly.pdbx_seq_one_letter_code
_entity_poly.pdbx_strand_id
1 'polypeptide(L)'
;MTGAPVPVDITPDIIDLGRFAVQEHNKKENTHLEFKKVYSAKVQVVNGSSYYLTLEAANEGENNFYDAKVYKSWDNNDKGLTEFKSREARPGAIHPIDITPKVNDLARFAFEEHNKKENTLLVFKRVWSAMEQVVEGFMYYLTLEAADGGKNYVYEATVLEKAGKNVKELLEFKLVGYA
;
A
#
# COMPACT_ATOMS: atom_id res chain seq x y z
N MET A 1 -8.30 -19.71 -11.52
CA MET A 1 -6.92 -19.41 -11.07
C MET A 1 -6.99 -18.16 -10.20
N THR A 2 -6.53 -18.21 -8.96
CA THR A 2 -6.45 -17.02 -8.10
C THR A 2 -5.17 -16.27 -8.43
N GLY A 3 -5.25 -15.05 -8.96
CA GLY A 3 -4.07 -14.21 -9.25
C GLY A 3 -3.37 -13.74 -7.97
N ALA A 4 -2.19 -13.13 -8.09
CA ALA A 4 -1.60 -12.38 -6.98
C ALA A 4 -2.47 -11.12 -6.67
N PRO A 5 -2.47 -10.60 -5.42
CA PRO A 5 -3.17 -9.36 -5.12
C PRO A 5 -2.62 -8.18 -5.95
N VAL A 6 -3.50 -7.47 -6.65
CA VAL A 6 -3.17 -6.28 -7.45
C VAL A 6 -3.66 -5.02 -6.76
N PRO A 7 -2.93 -3.89 -6.80
CA PRO A 7 -3.38 -2.64 -6.21
C PRO A 7 -4.66 -2.13 -6.86
N VAL A 8 -5.52 -1.48 -6.08
CA VAL A 8 -6.78 -0.88 -6.54
C VAL A 8 -6.96 0.52 -5.97
N ASP A 9 -7.77 1.32 -6.65
CA ASP A 9 -8.07 2.69 -6.22
C ASP A 9 -8.81 2.70 -4.89
N ILE A 10 -8.49 3.69 -4.05
CA ILE A 10 -9.17 3.92 -2.77
C ILE A 10 -10.48 4.67 -3.07
N THR A 11 -11.45 3.94 -3.60
CA THR A 11 -12.81 4.41 -3.87
C THR A 11 -13.66 4.46 -2.60
N PRO A 12 -14.84 5.11 -2.61
CA PRO A 12 -15.78 5.05 -1.49
C PRO A 12 -16.08 3.62 -1.01
N ASP A 13 -16.24 2.67 -1.93
CA ASP A 13 -16.46 1.26 -1.59
C ASP A 13 -15.30 0.65 -0.80
N ILE A 14 -14.05 0.97 -1.17
CA ILE A 14 -12.86 0.52 -0.44
C ILE A 14 -12.77 1.17 0.95
N ILE A 15 -13.14 2.44 1.06
CA ILE A 15 -13.23 3.14 2.35
C ILE A 15 -14.28 2.46 3.24
N ASP A 16 -15.42 2.07 2.69
CA ASP A 16 -16.47 1.35 3.40
C ASP A 16 -16.03 -0.05 3.83
N LEU A 17 -15.17 -0.74 3.07
CA LEU A 17 -14.54 -1.97 3.53
C LEU A 17 -13.59 -1.73 4.70
N GLY A 18 -12.85 -0.62 4.69
CA GLY A 18 -12.01 -0.20 5.82
C GLY A 18 -12.84 0.07 7.08
N ARG A 19 -13.95 0.82 6.96
CA ARG A 19 -14.90 1.06 8.07
C ARG A 19 -15.50 -0.24 8.59
N PHE A 20 -15.95 -1.10 7.68
CA PHE A 20 -16.48 -2.42 8.01
C PHE A 20 -15.47 -3.28 8.78
N ALA A 21 -14.19 -3.29 8.35
CA ALA A 21 -13.15 -4.06 9.02
C ALA A 21 -12.95 -3.61 10.48
N VAL A 22 -12.90 -2.29 10.72
CA VAL A 22 -12.78 -1.75 12.07
C VAL A 22 -14.01 -2.08 12.92
N GLN A 23 -15.21 -1.94 12.37
CA GLN A 23 -16.46 -2.26 13.07
C GLN A 23 -16.57 -3.74 13.45
N GLU A 24 -16.23 -4.64 12.54
CA GLU A 24 -16.25 -6.08 12.80
C GLU A 24 -15.19 -6.49 13.82
N HIS A 25 -14.01 -5.89 13.80
CA HIS A 25 -12.99 -6.11 14.82
C HIS A 25 -13.50 -5.66 16.20
N ASN A 26 -14.02 -4.43 16.30
CA ASN A 26 -14.61 -3.90 17.53
C ASN A 26 -15.67 -4.82 18.10
N LYS A 27 -16.57 -5.33 17.26
CA LYS A 27 -17.63 -6.26 17.68
C LYS A 27 -17.08 -7.60 18.19
N LYS A 28 -16.06 -8.17 17.54
CA LYS A 28 -15.49 -9.48 17.90
C LYS A 28 -14.62 -9.42 19.15
N GLU A 29 -13.80 -8.39 19.25
CA GLU A 29 -12.80 -8.24 20.31
C GLU A 29 -13.26 -7.31 21.45
N ASN A 30 -14.50 -6.79 21.38
CA ASN A 30 -15.06 -5.83 22.33
C ASN A 30 -14.18 -4.57 22.50
N THR A 31 -13.66 -4.05 21.39
CA THR A 31 -12.82 -2.83 21.32
C THR A 31 -13.61 -1.65 20.73
N HIS A 32 -13.02 -0.44 20.76
CA HIS A 32 -13.69 0.81 20.36
C HIS A 32 -12.83 1.66 19.40
N LEU A 33 -12.16 1.00 18.44
CA LEU A 33 -11.35 1.70 17.46
C LEU A 33 -12.20 2.61 16.55
N GLU A 34 -11.72 3.82 16.30
CA GLU A 34 -12.34 4.78 15.39
C GLU A 34 -11.59 4.78 14.05
N PHE A 35 -12.25 4.34 12.97
CA PHE A 35 -11.67 4.37 11.63
C PHE A 35 -11.27 5.78 11.21
N LYS A 36 -10.05 5.95 10.69
CA LYS A 36 -9.53 7.23 10.17
C LYS A 36 -9.36 7.21 8.66
N LYS A 37 -8.55 6.29 8.13
CA LYS A 37 -8.10 6.36 6.73
C LYS A 37 -7.71 4.99 6.17
N VAL A 38 -7.89 4.78 4.86
CA VAL A 38 -7.23 3.69 4.11
C VAL A 38 -6.03 4.29 3.36
N TYR A 39 -4.86 3.67 3.48
CA TYR A 39 -3.61 4.09 2.82
C TYR A 39 -3.30 3.27 1.57
N SER A 40 -3.71 2.01 1.55
CA SER A 40 -3.50 1.13 0.40
C SER A 40 -4.58 0.07 0.35
N ALA A 41 -4.98 -0.31 -0.85
CA ALA A 41 -5.83 -1.47 -1.08
C ALA A 41 -5.24 -2.33 -2.20
N LYS A 42 -5.24 -3.64 -2.00
CA LYS A 42 -5.02 -4.63 -3.06
C LYS A 42 -6.23 -5.56 -3.12
N VAL A 43 -6.63 -5.98 -4.32
CA VAL A 43 -7.68 -6.99 -4.52
C VAL A 43 -7.08 -8.26 -5.07
N GLN A 44 -7.59 -9.39 -4.59
CA GLN A 44 -7.32 -10.70 -5.16
C GLN A 44 -8.63 -11.37 -5.52
N VAL A 45 -8.79 -11.66 -6.81
CA VAL A 45 -9.97 -12.35 -7.32
C VAL A 45 -9.85 -13.85 -7.05
N VAL A 46 -10.87 -14.39 -6.38
CA VAL A 46 -11.00 -15.80 -6.00
C VAL A 46 -12.40 -16.31 -6.41
N ASN A 47 -13.12 -17.07 -5.58
CA ASN A 47 -14.56 -17.30 -5.74
C ASN A 47 -15.39 -16.13 -5.14
N GLY A 48 -14.99 -14.90 -5.49
CA GLY A 48 -15.25 -13.70 -4.71
C GLY A 48 -14.07 -12.74 -4.84
N SER A 49 -13.95 -11.79 -3.91
CA SER A 49 -12.80 -10.88 -3.85
C SER A 49 -12.26 -10.78 -2.44
N SER A 50 -10.96 -11.04 -2.27
CA SER A 50 -10.24 -10.72 -1.03
C SER A 50 -9.57 -9.36 -1.17
N TYR A 51 -9.94 -8.43 -0.31
CA TYR A 51 -9.34 -7.10 -0.22
C TYR A 51 -8.34 -7.07 0.92
N TYR A 52 -7.14 -6.60 0.62
CA TYR A 52 -6.03 -6.41 1.55
C TYR A 52 -5.86 -4.91 1.75
N LEU A 53 -6.14 -4.44 2.95
CA LEU A 53 -6.16 -3.03 3.28
C LEU A 53 -5.06 -2.73 4.29
N THR A 54 -4.33 -1.64 4.07
CA THR A 54 -3.57 -0.97 5.13
C THR A 54 -4.39 0.25 5.52
N LEU A 55 -4.76 0.35 6.80
CA LEU A 55 -5.64 1.41 7.30
C LEU A 55 -5.13 1.99 8.62
N GLU A 56 -5.66 3.14 8.98
CA GLU A 56 -5.43 3.83 10.24
C GLU A 56 -6.74 3.86 11.03
N ALA A 57 -6.64 3.55 12.32
CA ALA A 57 -7.71 3.70 13.28
C ALA A 57 -7.17 4.24 14.60
N ALA A 58 -7.99 4.98 15.34
CA ALA A 58 -7.61 5.55 16.62
C ALA A 58 -8.21 4.75 17.78
N ASN A 59 -7.41 4.52 18.82
CA ASN A 59 -7.91 4.09 20.12
C ASN A 59 -7.79 5.27 21.08
N GLU A 60 -8.90 5.79 21.59
CA GLU A 60 -8.90 6.92 22.56
C GLU A 60 -8.07 8.14 22.08
N GLY A 61 -8.05 8.39 20.77
CA GLY A 61 -7.31 9.48 20.14
C GLY A 61 -5.88 9.16 19.73
N GLU A 62 -5.36 7.97 20.08
CA GLU A 62 -4.05 7.49 19.62
C GLU A 62 -4.20 6.74 18.29
N ASN A 63 -3.65 7.30 17.22
CA ASN A 63 -3.68 6.70 15.89
C ASN A 63 -2.71 5.52 15.78
N ASN A 64 -3.21 4.41 15.26
CA ASN A 64 -2.45 3.20 15.00
C ASN A 64 -2.75 2.69 13.58
N PHE A 65 -1.80 1.96 13.00
CA PHE A 65 -1.96 1.37 11.67
C PHE A 65 -2.29 -0.12 11.78
N TYR A 66 -3.10 -0.60 10.85
CA TYR A 66 -3.60 -1.98 10.83
C TYR A 66 -3.59 -2.54 9.42
N ASP A 67 -3.33 -3.84 9.32
CA ASP A 67 -3.60 -4.64 8.15
C ASP A 67 -4.92 -5.36 8.33
N ALA A 68 -5.83 -5.22 7.36
CA ALA A 68 -7.12 -5.89 7.35
C ALA A 68 -7.30 -6.70 6.06
N LYS A 69 -7.85 -7.91 6.19
CA LYS A 69 -8.29 -8.71 5.06
C LYS A 69 -9.79 -8.92 5.09
N VAL A 70 -10.48 -8.36 4.10
CA VAL A 70 -11.94 -8.45 3.96
C VAL A 70 -12.28 -9.30 2.74
N TYR A 71 -13.04 -10.36 2.92
CA TYR A 71 -13.57 -11.16 1.84
C TYR A 71 -14.97 -10.66 1.45
N LYS A 72 -15.26 -10.60 0.15
CA LYS A 72 -16.60 -10.32 -0.40
C LYS A 72 -17.01 -11.42 -1.38
N SER A 73 -18.16 -12.03 -1.14
CA SER A 73 -18.77 -13.04 -2.01
C SER A 73 -19.43 -12.41 -3.23
N TRP A 74 -19.42 -13.12 -4.36
CA TRP A 74 -20.15 -12.70 -5.57
C TRP A 74 -21.65 -12.98 -5.49
N ASP A 75 -22.03 -14.08 -4.85
CA ASP A 75 -23.40 -14.62 -4.98
C ASP A 75 -24.43 -13.84 -4.17
N ASN A 76 -24.04 -13.28 -3.03
CA ASN A 76 -24.96 -12.66 -2.08
C ASN A 76 -24.47 -11.31 -1.54
N ASN A 77 -23.37 -10.79 -2.06
CA ASN A 77 -22.70 -9.59 -1.55
C ASN A 77 -22.30 -9.66 -0.06
N ASP A 78 -22.27 -10.86 0.55
CA ASP A 78 -21.78 -11.02 1.91
C ASP A 78 -20.32 -10.61 1.98
N LYS A 79 -19.98 -9.87 3.04
CA LYS A 79 -18.61 -9.51 3.36
C LYS A 79 -18.24 -9.99 4.75
N GLY A 80 -17.00 -10.42 4.91
CA GLY A 80 -16.48 -10.96 6.17
C GLY A 80 -15.05 -10.50 6.43
N LEU A 81 -14.80 -10.06 7.67
CA LEU A 81 -13.44 -9.78 8.14
C LEU A 81 -12.73 -11.10 8.46
N THR A 82 -11.71 -11.41 7.67
CA THR A 82 -10.89 -12.63 7.80
C THR A 82 -9.60 -12.41 8.57
N GLU A 83 -9.08 -11.19 8.60
CA GLU A 83 -7.85 -10.84 9.29
C GLU A 83 -7.88 -9.37 9.70
N PHE A 84 -7.40 -9.06 10.91
CA PHE A 84 -7.18 -7.70 11.39
C PHE A 84 -5.98 -7.72 12.34
N LYS A 85 -4.87 -7.07 11.96
CA LYS A 85 -3.60 -7.10 12.70
C LYS A 85 -3.07 -5.69 12.91
N SER A 86 -2.63 -5.38 14.12
CA SER A 86 -1.93 -4.14 14.42
C SER A 86 -0.54 -4.14 13.79
N ARG A 87 -0.11 -2.99 13.25
CA ARG A 87 1.28 -2.70 12.91
C ARG A 87 1.89 -1.96 14.10
N GLU A 88 2.58 -2.68 14.97
CA GLU A 88 3.17 -2.10 16.18
C GLU A 88 4.09 -0.91 15.87
N ALA A 89 3.85 0.21 16.56
CA ALA A 89 4.73 1.36 16.52
C ALA A 89 5.97 1.10 17.37
N ARG A 90 7.08 0.75 16.71
CA ARG A 90 8.40 0.62 17.32
C ARG A 90 9.45 1.42 16.54
N PRO A 91 10.57 1.83 17.15
CA PRO A 91 11.65 2.48 16.40
C PRO A 91 12.06 1.64 15.20
N GLY A 92 12.11 2.27 14.02
CA GLY A 92 12.38 1.58 12.74
C GLY A 92 11.22 0.72 12.22
N ALA A 93 10.00 0.85 12.75
CA ALA A 93 8.82 0.26 12.16
C ALA A 93 8.53 0.88 10.78
N ILE A 94 7.99 0.05 9.88
CA ILE A 94 7.50 0.48 8.58
C ILE A 94 6.06 0.92 8.75
N HIS A 95 5.76 2.16 8.40
CA HIS A 95 4.40 2.70 8.47
C HIS A 95 3.95 3.27 7.13
N PRO A 96 2.65 3.25 6.80
CA PRO A 96 2.17 3.89 5.60
C PRO A 96 2.33 5.40 5.70
N ILE A 97 2.51 6.04 4.54
CA ILE A 97 2.59 7.51 4.42
C ILE A 97 1.70 7.98 3.28
N ASP A 98 1.37 9.27 3.30
CA ASP A 98 0.58 9.89 2.24
C ASP A 98 1.37 10.01 0.94
N ILE A 99 0.66 9.86 -0.18
CA ILE A 99 1.21 10.10 -1.51
C ILE A 99 1.30 11.62 -1.73
N THR A 100 2.41 12.20 -1.26
CA THR A 100 2.74 13.62 -1.38
C THR A 100 3.54 13.90 -2.66
N PRO A 101 3.78 15.17 -3.04
CA PRO A 101 4.73 15.50 -4.11
C PRO A 101 6.11 14.87 -3.90
N LYS A 102 6.64 14.83 -2.66
CA LYS A 102 7.91 14.16 -2.33
C LYS A 102 7.90 12.68 -2.72
N VAL A 103 6.80 11.96 -2.43
CA VAL A 103 6.65 10.55 -2.78
C VAL A 103 6.61 10.35 -4.30
N ASN A 104 5.94 11.25 -5.02
CA ASN A 104 5.95 11.22 -6.48
C ASN A 104 7.35 11.48 -7.06
N ASP A 105 8.14 12.37 -6.45
CA ASP A 105 9.52 12.63 -6.87
C ASP A 105 10.43 11.42 -6.62
N LEU A 106 10.24 10.72 -5.49
CA LEU A 106 10.94 9.46 -5.20
C LEU A 106 10.60 8.36 -6.22
N ALA A 107 9.32 8.28 -6.63
CA ALA A 107 8.89 7.35 -7.67
C ALA A 107 9.53 7.67 -9.02
N ARG A 108 9.55 8.95 -9.43
CA ARG A 108 10.21 9.39 -10.68
C ARG A 108 11.70 9.06 -10.65
N PHE A 109 12.38 9.37 -9.55
CA PHE A 109 13.78 9.01 -9.33
C PHE A 109 14.01 7.49 -9.51
N ALA A 110 13.15 6.65 -8.93
CA ALA A 110 13.27 5.19 -9.08
C ALA A 110 13.16 4.72 -10.54
N PHE A 111 12.23 5.28 -11.32
CA PHE A 111 12.11 4.96 -12.74
C PHE A 111 13.29 5.47 -13.57
N GLU A 112 13.77 6.69 -13.30
CA GLU A 112 14.92 7.27 -14.00
C GLU A 112 16.19 6.45 -13.78
N GLU A 113 16.48 6.08 -12.54
CA GLU A 113 17.64 5.26 -12.19
C GLU A 113 17.53 3.85 -12.78
N HIS A 114 16.35 3.22 -12.71
CA HIS A 114 16.12 1.91 -13.31
C HIS A 114 16.29 1.94 -14.84
N ASN A 115 15.62 2.87 -15.53
CA ASN A 115 15.70 3.02 -16.98
C ASN A 115 17.14 3.24 -17.45
N LYS A 116 17.89 4.08 -16.72
CA LYS A 116 19.30 4.33 -17.01
C LYS A 116 20.17 3.09 -16.82
N LYS A 117 19.96 2.34 -15.73
CA LYS A 117 20.78 1.17 -15.37
C LYS A 117 20.50 -0.03 -16.27
N GLU A 118 19.23 -0.30 -16.55
CA GLU A 118 18.78 -1.49 -17.29
C GLU A 118 18.51 -1.19 -18.78
N ASN A 119 18.75 0.05 -19.23
CA ASN A 119 18.49 0.52 -20.59
C ASN A 119 17.04 0.25 -21.05
N THR A 120 16.08 0.57 -20.18
CA THR A 120 14.63 0.42 -20.42
C THR A 120 13.97 1.80 -20.65
N LEU A 121 12.71 1.80 -21.11
CA LEU A 121 11.93 3.00 -21.43
C LEU A 121 10.59 3.03 -20.69
N LEU A 122 10.59 2.61 -19.41
CA LEU A 122 9.37 2.58 -18.60
C LEU A 122 8.84 4.01 -18.39
N VAL A 123 7.54 4.22 -18.60
CA VAL A 123 6.89 5.52 -18.44
C VAL A 123 6.07 5.53 -17.16
N PHE A 124 6.57 6.21 -16.12
CA PHE A 124 5.88 6.39 -14.84
C PHE A 124 4.44 6.90 -15.03
N LYS A 125 3.48 6.27 -14.35
CA LYS A 125 2.08 6.67 -14.33
C LYS A 125 1.66 7.23 -12.98
N ARG A 126 1.79 6.43 -11.91
CA ARG A 126 1.35 6.82 -10.55
C ARG A 126 1.98 5.98 -9.46
N VAL A 127 1.80 6.44 -8.22
CA VAL A 127 2.07 5.69 -6.99
C VAL A 127 0.74 5.13 -6.48
N TRP A 128 0.71 3.84 -6.15
CA TRP A 128 -0.43 3.16 -5.54
C TRP A 128 -0.41 3.23 -4.02
N SER A 129 0.78 3.08 -3.44
CA SER A 129 0.99 3.16 -2.00
C SER A 129 2.45 3.47 -1.70
N ALA A 130 2.67 4.12 -0.56
CA ALA A 130 3.99 4.36 -0.03
C ALA A 130 4.04 4.01 1.46
N MET A 131 5.16 3.41 1.86
CA MET A 131 5.49 3.20 3.27
C MET A 131 6.88 3.79 3.54
N GLU A 132 7.10 4.26 4.75
CA GLU A 132 8.36 4.82 5.21
C GLU A 132 8.91 4.00 6.38
N GLN A 133 10.23 3.93 6.46
CA GLN A 133 10.98 3.40 7.60
C GLN A 133 12.12 4.34 7.95
N VAL A 134 12.22 4.69 9.23
CA VAL A 134 13.36 5.45 9.75
C VAL A 134 14.59 4.53 9.89
N VAL A 135 15.69 4.95 9.27
CA VAL A 135 17.01 4.30 9.31
C VAL A 135 18.08 5.38 9.54
N GLU A 136 19.30 5.25 9.00
CA GLU A 136 20.24 6.38 8.85
C GLU A 136 19.79 7.34 7.71
N GLY A 137 18.57 7.87 7.85
CA GLY A 137 17.80 8.51 6.78
C GLY A 137 16.38 7.91 6.73
N PHE A 138 15.81 7.82 5.53
CA PHE A 138 14.49 7.24 5.31
C PHE A 138 14.52 6.22 4.19
N MET A 139 13.99 5.03 4.44
CA MET A 139 13.71 4.04 3.40
C MET A 139 12.25 4.15 2.99
N TYR A 140 12.01 4.23 1.68
CA TYR A 140 10.70 4.34 1.07
C TYR A 140 10.39 3.07 0.29
N TYR A 141 9.28 2.43 0.63
CA TYR A 141 8.75 1.27 -0.09
C TYR A 141 7.55 1.71 -0.90
N LEU A 142 7.69 1.64 -2.22
CA LEU A 142 6.72 2.19 -3.16
C LEU A 142 6.10 1.06 -3.99
N THR A 143 4.78 1.06 -4.10
CA THR A 143 4.08 0.32 -5.15
C THR A 143 3.72 1.31 -6.26
N LEU A 144 4.17 1.03 -7.47
CA LEU A 144 4.22 1.97 -8.59
C LEU A 144 3.52 1.40 -9.81
N GLU A 145 3.03 2.26 -10.69
CA GLU A 145 2.53 1.89 -12.01
C GLU A 145 3.35 2.57 -13.10
N ALA A 146 3.72 1.83 -14.14
CA ALA A 146 4.28 2.38 -15.35
C ALA A 146 3.77 1.68 -16.60
N ALA A 147 3.84 2.39 -17.73
CA ALA A 147 3.61 1.81 -19.04
C ALA A 147 4.92 1.30 -19.65
N ASP A 148 4.86 0.10 -20.22
CA ASP A 148 5.89 -0.51 -21.04
C ASP A 148 5.25 -1.05 -22.33
N GLY A 149 5.70 -0.55 -23.49
CA GLY A 149 5.14 -0.93 -24.79
C GLY A 149 3.61 -0.71 -24.91
N GLY A 150 3.06 0.29 -24.20
CA GLY A 150 1.64 0.60 -24.21
C GLY A 150 0.77 -0.23 -23.26
N LYS A 151 1.37 -1.14 -22.47
CA LYS A 151 0.69 -1.88 -21.40
C LYS A 151 1.12 -1.37 -20.04
N ASN A 152 0.20 -1.35 -19.07
CA ASN A 152 0.51 -0.91 -17.72
C ASN A 152 0.90 -2.10 -16.84
N TYR A 153 1.93 -1.87 -16.02
CA TYR A 153 2.50 -2.84 -15.11
C TYR A 153 2.69 -2.23 -13.74
N VAL A 154 2.59 -3.07 -12.71
CA VAL A 154 2.86 -2.72 -11.33
C VAL A 154 4.28 -3.12 -10.98
N TYR A 155 4.98 -2.19 -10.33
CA TYR A 155 6.33 -2.38 -9.83
C TYR A 155 6.38 -2.12 -8.34
N GLU A 156 7.33 -2.75 -7.67
CA GLU A 156 7.73 -2.39 -6.31
C GLU A 156 9.15 -1.82 -6.35
N ALA A 157 9.36 -0.69 -5.67
CA ALA A 157 10.65 -0.03 -5.58
C ALA A 157 11.00 0.32 -4.14
N THR A 158 12.27 0.17 -3.80
CA THR A 158 12.83 0.58 -2.50
C THR A 158 13.86 1.68 -2.72
N VAL A 159 13.60 2.86 -2.18
CA VAL A 159 14.48 4.03 -2.30
C VAL A 159 14.98 4.44 -0.93
N LEU A 160 16.30 4.59 -0.77
CA LEU A 160 16.94 5.13 0.42
C LEU A 160 17.26 6.62 0.21
N GLU A 161 16.75 7.48 1.09
CA GLU A 161 17.16 8.88 1.20
C GLU A 161 18.06 9.03 2.44
N LYS A 162 19.36 9.27 2.23
CA LYS A 162 20.35 9.33 3.32
C LYS A 162 20.25 10.65 4.09
N ALA A 163 20.44 10.59 5.41
CA ALA A 163 20.45 11.78 6.25
C ALA A 163 21.59 12.74 5.85
N GLY A 164 21.24 14.00 5.54
CA GLY A 164 22.20 15.08 5.24
C GLY A 164 23.02 14.87 3.97
N LYS A 165 22.57 15.49 2.86
CA LYS A 165 23.21 15.69 1.52
C LYS A 165 22.24 15.49 0.33
N ASN A 166 20.93 15.31 0.57
CA ASN A 166 19.92 15.06 -0.48
C ASN A 166 20.28 13.87 -1.40
N VAL A 167 21.07 12.90 -0.89
CA VAL A 167 21.50 11.72 -1.65
C VAL A 167 20.39 10.68 -1.58
N LYS A 168 19.95 10.23 -2.75
CA LYS A 168 18.99 9.14 -2.92
C LYS A 168 19.67 7.96 -3.60
N GLU A 169 19.25 6.75 -3.25
CA GLU A 169 19.77 5.50 -3.81
C GLU A 169 18.60 4.55 -4.09
N LEU A 170 18.53 4.02 -5.32
CA LEU A 170 17.58 2.98 -5.68
C LEU A 170 18.15 1.62 -5.27
N LEU A 171 17.58 1.00 -4.24
CA LEU A 171 18.05 -0.27 -3.70
C LEU A 171 17.43 -1.47 -4.40
N GLU A 172 16.13 -1.39 -4.70
CA GLU A 172 15.36 -2.47 -5.34
C GLU A 172 14.37 -1.87 -6.33
N PHE A 173 14.19 -2.56 -7.46
CA PHE A 173 13.15 -2.25 -8.43
C PHE A 173 12.72 -3.54 -9.12
N LYS A 174 11.47 -3.98 -8.90
CA LYS A 174 10.96 -5.26 -9.38
C LYS A 174 9.59 -5.15 -10.02
N LEU A 175 9.40 -5.92 -11.10
CA LEU A 175 8.09 -6.14 -11.70
C LEU A 175 7.25 -7.06 -10.81
N VAL A 176 6.04 -6.62 -10.47
CA VAL A 176 5.06 -7.44 -9.73
C VAL A 176 4.13 -8.15 -10.70
N GLY A 177 3.63 -7.44 -11.72
CA GLY A 177 2.68 -8.00 -12.68
C GLY A 177 1.97 -6.92 -13.50
N TYR A 178 0.88 -7.32 -14.16
CA TYR A 178 0.01 -6.39 -14.87
C TYR A 178 -0.76 -5.51 -13.88
N ALA A 179 -0.94 -4.24 -14.25
CA ALA A 179 -1.82 -3.30 -13.55
C ALA A 179 -3.29 -3.51 -13.92
#